data_AF-A0A399RA84-F1
#
_entry.id   AF-A0A399RA84-F1
#
_cell.length_a   1.000
_cell.length_b   1.000
_cell.length_c   1.000
_cell.angle_alpha   90.00
_cell.angle_beta   90.00
_cell.angle_gamma   90.00
#
_symmetry.space_group_name_H-M   'P 1'
#
loop_
_entity.id
_entity.type
_entity.pdbx_description
1 polymer ?
#
loop_
_entity_poly.entity_id
_entity_poly.type
_entity_poly.pdbx_seq_one_letter_code
_entity_poly.pdbx_strand_id
1 'polypeptide(L)'
;MLAAACAVILGTGMAGPGPFAAVAQSPQTLSEAAYEALLAEAKAHENPVAYDAALTSILNRSDLSDYQRGKTLFERATRRWKDGMDKLGALDDFEAILAIDANHPFANNAKIEKGWAEDEIIWIEQQHEDLQTIAEWFDGVFSLGRHDEAVARYRKSGISPTPLQVQTMMAFGYICEDRPDAPKLHQFGPERPDLANLHWCGPAAAMPGPDKAPRLLTASAPATGSPAPGDGKNAAARKDEAQPAIAVAGP
;
A
#
# COMPACT_ATOMS: atom_id res chain seq x y z
N MET A 1 9.62 -16.88 -28.58
CA MET A 1 9.59 -18.36 -28.64
C MET A 1 10.97 -18.85 -29.03
N LEU A 2 11.85 -19.13 -28.07
CA LEU A 2 13.13 -19.78 -28.30
C LEU A 2 13.04 -21.20 -27.73
N ALA A 3 13.15 -22.19 -28.62
CA ALA A 3 13.25 -23.59 -28.28
C ALA A 3 14.72 -23.94 -28.02
N ALA A 4 15.01 -24.48 -26.84
CA ALA A 4 16.31 -25.06 -26.51
C ALA A 4 16.18 -26.57 -26.43
N ALA A 5 16.82 -27.26 -27.37
CA ALA A 5 16.95 -28.71 -27.42
C ALA A 5 17.95 -29.19 -26.36
N CYS A 6 17.59 -30.23 -25.60
CA CYS A 6 18.53 -30.96 -24.75
C CYS A 6 18.67 -32.39 -25.25
N ALA A 7 19.94 -32.79 -25.38
CA ALA A 7 20.41 -33.99 -26.03
C ALA A 7 20.12 -35.26 -25.23
N VAL A 8 19.85 -36.35 -25.97
CA VAL A 8 19.76 -37.72 -25.48
C VAL A 8 21.16 -38.32 -25.38
N ILE A 9 21.56 -38.77 -24.19
CA ILE A 9 22.74 -39.61 -23.99
C ILE A 9 22.26 -41.02 -23.61
N LEU A 10 22.57 -41.99 -24.47
CA LEU A 10 22.42 -43.42 -24.22
C LEU A 10 23.68 -43.95 -23.55
N GLY A 11 23.56 -44.40 -22.30
CA GLY A 11 24.62 -45.08 -21.56
C GLY A 11 24.10 -46.34 -20.87
N THR A 12 24.49 -47.49 -21.39
CA THR A 12 24.29 -48.82 -20.78
C THR A 12 25.42 -49.14 -19.82
N GLY A 13 25.11 -49.37 -18.54
CA GLY A 13 26.08 -49.78 -17.51
C GLY A 13 25.38 -50.41 -16.31
N MET A 14 25.83 -51.62 -15.93
CA MET A 14 25.19 -52.54 -15.00
C MET A 14 25.43 -52.24 -13.50
N ALA A 15 24.51 -52.79 -12.69
CA ALA A 15 24.63 -53.25 -11.28
C ALA A 15 24.46 -52.22 -10.14
N GLY A 16 23.57 -52.58 -9.19
CA GLY A 16 22.96 -51.73 -8.15
C GLY A 16 23.89 -51.14 -7.07
N PRO A 17 23.39 -50.16 -6.31
CA PRO A 17 22.55 -50.41 -5.13
C PRO A 17 21.12 -49.89 -5.31
N GLY A 18 20.21 -50.42 -4.49
CA GLY A 18 18.76 -50.28 -4.62
C GLY A 18 18.25 -48.84 -4.71
N PRO A 19 17.03 -48.66 -5.24
CA PRO A 19 16.40 -47.35 -5.31
C PRO A 19 16.22 -46.84 -3.88
N PHE A 20 17.05 -45.89 -3.46
CA PHE A 20 16.62 -44.94 -2.44
C PHE A 20 15.40 -44.26 -3.04
N ALA A 21 14.22 -44.69 -2.61
CA ALA A 21 13.00 -43.95 -2.81
C ALA A 21 13.27 -42.58 -2.19
N ALA A 22 13.52 -41.58 -3.04
CA ALA A 22 13.53 -40.20 -2.61
C ALA A 22 12.13 -39.96 -2.04
N VAL A 23 12.01 -40.00 -0.71
CA VAL A 23 10.82 -39.54 -0.02
C VAL A 23 10.69 -38.09 -0.46
N ALA A 24 9.73 -37.82 -1.34
CA ALA A 24 9.38 -36.46 -1.71
C ALA A 24 9.00 -35.77 -0.40
N GLN A 25 9.92 -35.00 0.17
CA GLN A 25 9.59 -34.11 1.27
C GLN A 25 8.60 -33.12 0.68
N SER A 26 7.33 -33.30 1.00
CA SER A 26 6.32 -32.29 0.71
C SER A 26 6.83 -30.94 1.22
N PRO A 27 6.64 -29.85 0.47
CA PRO A 27 7.04 -28.52 0.91
C PRO A 27 6.53 -28.32 2.34
N GLN A 28 7.45 -28.13 3.28
CA GLN A 28 7.08 -27.90 4.67
C GLN A 28 6.45 -26.52 4.72
N THR A 29 5.17 -26.45 5.05
CA THR A 29 4.49 -25.19 5.34
C THR A 29 4.99 -24.65 6.67
N LEU A 30 5.08 -23.32 6.79
CA LEU A 30 5.44 -22.64 8.02
C LEU A 30 4.52 -23.08 9.16
N SER A 31 5.09 -23.59 10.25
CA SER A 31 4.30 -23.99 11.42
C SER A 31 3.53 -22.79 11.98
N GLU A 32 2.33 -23.04 12.48
CA GLU A 32 1.46 -21.97 12.99
C GLU A 32 2.12 -21.14 14.11
N ALA A 33 2.84 -21.79 15.03
CA ALA A 33 3.56 -21.10 16.10
C ALA A 33 4.65 -20.14 15.56
N ALA A 34 5.36 -20.55 14.52
CA ALA A 34 6.37 -19.70 13.88
C ALA A 34 5.73 -18.54 13.12
N TYR A 35 4.61 -18.79 12.45
CA TYR A 35 3.85 -17.75 11.76
C TYR A 35 3.31 -16.69 12.73
N GLU A 36 2.68 -17.09 13.84
CA GLU A 36 2.17 -16.16 14.83
C GLU A 36 3.29 -15.36 15.51
N ALA A 37 4.48 -15.95 15.70
CA ALA A 37 5.64 -15.23 16.20
C ALA A 37 6.09 -14.10 15.24
N LEU A 38 6.14 -14.38 13.93
CA LEU A 38 6.46 -13.36 12.92
C LEU A 38 5.41 -12.24 12.89
N LEU A 39 4.12 -12.60 12.95
CA LEU A 39 3.04 -11.60 12.94
C LEU A 39 3.06 -10.74 14.21
N ALA A 40 3.36 -11.34 15.37
CA ALA A 40 3.51 -10.60 16.62
C ALA A 40 4.72 -9.66 16.59
N GLU A 41 5.86 -10.10 16.04
CA GLU A 41 7.04 -9.26 15.83
C GLU A 41 6.72 -8.08 14.91
N ALA A 42 6.04 -8.32 13.79
CA ALA A 42 5.59 -7.26 12.88
C ALA A 42 4.71 -6.22 13.62
N LYS A 43 3.74 -6.68 14.41
CA LYS A 43 2.82 -5.83 15.20
C LYS A 43 3.50 -5.02 16.30
N ALA A 44 4.71 -5.38 16.71
CA ALA A 44 5.47 -4.63 17.71
C ALA A 44 6.06 -3.32 17.15
N HIS A 45 6.06 -3.12 15.83
CA HIS A 45 6.50 -1.88 15.21
C HIS A 45 5.43 -0.77 15.36
N GLU A 46 5.74 0.26 16.15
CA GLU A 46 4.89 1.45 16.28
C GLU A 46 4.84 2.29 14.99
N ASN A 47 5.95 2.34 14.25
CA ASN A 47 6.03 3.05 12.98
C ASN A 47 5.26 2.29 11.88
N PRO A 48 4.25 2.91 11.22
CA PRO A 48 3.47 2.27 10.16
C PRO A 48 4.31 1.73 8.99
N VAL A 49 5.40 2.41 8.62
CA VAL A 49 6.30 2.01 7.51
C VAL A 49 7.08 0.74 7.88
N ALA A 50 7.60 0.68 9.10
CA ALA A 50 8.33 -0.49 9.59
C ALA A 50 7.39 -1.70 9.73
N TYR A 51 6.16 -1.48 10.20
CA TYR A 51 5.15 -2.53 10.27
C TYR A 51 4.78 -3.06 8.87
N ASP A 52 4.54 -2.18 7.90
CA ASP A 52 4.26 -2.58 6.51
C ASP A 52 5.41 -3.38 5.88
N ALA A 53 6.65 -2.95 6.10
CA ALA A 53 7.84 -3.64 5.62
C ALA A 53 7.97 -5.04 6.24
N ALA A 54 7.68 -5.19 7.55
CA ALA A 54 7.69 -6.48 8.22
C ALA A 54 6.61 -7.43 7.65
N LEU A 55 5.38 -6.96 7.44
CA LEU A 55 4.31 -7.74 6.81
C LEU A 55 4.66 -8.13 5.37
N THR A 56 5.26 -7.21 4.61
CA THR A 56 5.78 -7.48 3.26
C THR A 56 6.83 -8.58 3.28
N SER A 57 7.74 -8.57 4.26
CA SER A 57 8.75 -9.62 4.44
C SER A 57 8.11 -10.97 4.74
N ILE A 58 7.03 -11.03 5.53
CA ILE A 58 6.28 -12.27 5.75
C ILE A 58 5.67 -12.77 4.44
N LEU A 59 5.03 -11.89 3.66
CA LEU A 59 4.37 -12.26 2.38
C LEU A 59 5.34 -12.75 1.30
N ASN A 60 6.60 -12.33 1.36
CA ASN A 60 7.67 -12.80 0.46
C ASN A 60 8.13 -14.23 0.74
N ARG A 61 7.70 -14.83 1.86
CA ARG A 61 7.98 -16.24 2.14
C ARG A 61 7.18 -17.15 1.22
N SER A 62 7.85 -18.19 0.72
CA SER A 62 7.25 -19.22 -0.13
C SER A 62 6.59 -20.35 0.63
N ASP A 63 6.81 -20.46 1.94
CA ASP A 63 6.31 -21.54 2.80
C ASP A 63 5.01 -21.19 3.55
N LEU A 64 4.39 -20.03 3.26
CA LEU A 64 3.08 -19.68 3.81
C LEU A 64 1.99 -20.59 3.23
N SER A 65 1.11 -21.08 4.10
CA SER A 65 -0.19 -21.59 3.65
C SER A 65 -1.07 -20.46 3.10
N ASP A 66 -2.10 -20.81 2.32
CA ASP A 66 -3.09 -19.86 1.81
C ASP A 66 -3.77 -19.09 2.94
N TYR A 67 -4.10 -19.77 4.05
CA TYR A 67 -4.67 -19.14 5.24
C TYR A 67 -3.75 -18.06 5.83
N GLN A 68 -2.48 -18.39 6.03
CA GLN A 68 -1.48 -17.46 6.57
C GLN A 68 -1.22 -16.29 5.62
N ARG A 69 -1.15 -16.56 4.31
CA ARG A 69 -1.02 -15.52 3.27
C ARG A 69 -2.22 -14.58 3.30
N GLY A 70 -3.45 -15.11 3.30
CA GLY A 70 -4.66 -14.31 3.35
C GLY A 70 -4.79 -13.50 4.65
N LYS A 71 -4.42 -14.07 5.80
CA LYS A 71 -4.37 -13.33 7.08
C LYS A 71 -3.36 -12.19 7.04
N THR A 72 -2.15 -12.44 6.53
CA THR A 72 -1.10 -11.41 6.44
C THR A 72 -1.48 -10.30 5.46
N LEU A 73 -2.04 -10.65 4.30
CA LEU A 73 -2.58 -9.67 3.34
C LEU A 73 -3.68 -8.83 3.99
N PHE A 74 -4.61 -9.44 4.72
CA PHE A 74 -5.70 -8.71 5.38
C PHE A 74 -5.16 -7.71 6.41
N GLU A 75 -4.22 -8.13 7.25
CA GLU A 75 -3.57 -7.26 8.23
C GLU A 75 -2.82 -6.09 7.56
N ARG A 76 -2.10 -6.36 6.46
CA ARG A 76 -1.38 -5.32 5.70
C ARG A 76 -2.36 -4.35 5.03
N ALA A 77 -3.40 -4.85 4.37
CA ALA A 77 -4.43 -4.05 3.73
C ALA A 77 -5.15 -3.13 4.72
N THR A 78 -5.62 -3.69 5.84
CA THR A 78 -6.30 -2.93 6.90
C THR A 78 -5.40 -1.83 7.45
N ARG A 79 -4.11 -2.12 7.68
CA ARG A 79 -3.15 -1.11 8.14
C ARG A 79 -2.94 -0.03 7.08
N ARG A 80 -2.68 -0.41 5.83
CA ARG A 80 -2.43 0.50 4.70
C ARG A 80 -3.58 1.47 4.45
N TRP A 81 -4.82 1.04 4.63
CA TRP A 81 -5.98 1.91 4.40
C TRP A 81 -6.35 2.77 5.61
N LYS A 82 -6.37 2.21 6.85
CA LYS A 82 -6.82 2.93 8.06
C LYS A 82 -5.78 3.91 8.57
N ASP A 83 -4.56 3.42 8.73
CA ASP A 83 -3.47 4.15 9.35
C ASP A 83 -2.39 4.52 8.34
N GLY A 84 -2.43 3.84 7.20
CA GLY A 84 -1.37 3.87 6.22
C GLY A 84 -1.55 4.99 5.22
N MET A 85 -0.41 5.30 4.61
CA MET A 85 -0.32 6.24 3.52
C MET A 85 -0.25 5.49 2.19
N ASP A 86 -0.91 4.33 2.05
CA ASP A 86 -0.85 3.52 0.83
C ASP A 86 -2.21 2.87 0.53
N LYS A 87 -3.23 3.72 0.35
CA LYS A 87 -4.61 3.24 0.11
C LYS A 87 -4.72 2.42 -1.18
N LEU A 88 -3.96 2.76 -2.22
CA LEU A 88 -3.94 1.96 -3.46
C LEU A 88 -3.31 0.59 -3.22
N GLY A 89 -2.19 0.51 -2.49
CA GLY A 89 -1.60 -0.78 -2.09
C GLY A 89 -2.50 -1.60 -1.17
N ALA A 90 -3.42 -0.99 -0.42
CA ALA A 90 -4.45 -1.71 0.33
C ALA A 90 -5.48 -2.39 -0.59
N LEU A 91 -5.89 -1.72 -1.68
CA LEU A 91 -6.78 -2.33 -2.68
C LEU A 91 -6.13 -3.57 -3.30
N ASP A 92 -4.87 -3.47 -3.70
CA ASP A 92 -4.12 -4.60 -4.27
C ASP A 92 -4.11 -5.80 -3.29
N ASP A 93 -3.93 -5.54 -2.00
CA ASP A 93 -3.93 -6.59 -0.97
C ASP A 93 -5.31 -7.22 -0.77
N PHE A 94 -6.38 -6.42 -0.76
CA PHE A 94 -7.74 -6.94 -0.70
C PHE A 94 -8.07 -7.79 -1.93
N GLU A 95 -7.68 -7.35 -3.13
CA GLU A 95 -7.86 -8.12 -4.36
C GLU A 95 -7.07 -9.44 -4.33
N ALA A 96 -5.85 -9.41 -3.81
CA ALA A 96 -5.05 -10.61 -3.63
C ALA A 96 -5.73 -11.64 -2.70
N ILE A 97 -6.40 -11.21 -1.63
CA ILE A 97 -7.18 -12.12 -0.76
C ILE A 97 -8.34 -12.76 -1.54
N LEU A 98 -9.05 -11.98 -2.34
CA LEU A 98 -10.18 -12.47 -3.14
C LEU A 98 -9.74 -13.44 -4.26
N ALA A 99 -8.48 -13.34 -4.69
CA ALA A 99 -7.88 -14.23 -5.67
C ALA A 99 -7.38 -15.55 -5.09
N ILE A 100 -7.20 -15.69 -3.77
CA ILE A 100 -6.79 -16.95 -3.12
C ILE A 100 -7.92 -17.98 -3.21
N ASP A 101 -9.07 -17.67 -2.61
CA ASP A 101 -10.28 -18.49 -2.61
C ASP A 101 -11.49 -17.60 -2.30
N ALA A 102 -12.57 -17.74 -3.06
CA ALA A 102 -13.83 -17.02 -2.82
C ALA A 102 -14.45 -17.33 -1.43
N ASN A 103 -14.17 -18.51 -0.87
CA ASN A 103 -14.61 -18.97 0.44
C ASN A 103 -13.55 -18.78 1.53
N HIS A 104 -12.46 -18.06 1.25
CA HIS A 104 -11.43 -17.79 2.25
C HIS A 104 -12.03 -17.11 3.49
N PRO A 105 -11.59 -17.43 4.72
CA PRO A 105 -12.14 -16.83 5.94
C PRO A 105 -12.14 -15.29 5.98
N PHE A 106 -11.20 -14.66 5.26
CA PHE A 106 -11.11 -13.20 5.16
C PHE A 106 -11.78 -12.60 3.92
N ALA A 107 -12.29 -13.41 2.98
CA ALA A 107 -12.82 -12.90 1.71
C ALA A 107 -14.02 -11.95 1.89
N ASN A 108 -14.94 -12.25 2.82
CA ASN A 108 -16.08 -11.38 3.07
C ASN A 108 -15.67 -10.02 3.66
N ASN A 109 -14.77 -10.04 4.65
CA ASN A 109 -14.26 -8.81 5.25
C ASN A 109 -13.44 -7.99 4.24
N ALA A 110 -12.63 -8.66 3.41
CA ALA A 110 -11.86 -8.01 2.36
C ALA A 110 -12.78 -7.29 1.35
N LYS A 111 -13.92 -7.89 0.94
CA LYS A 111 -14.89 -7.21 0.07
C LYS A 111 -15.46 -5.94 0.69
N ILE A 112 -15.79 -5.99 1.98
CA ILE A 112 -16.36 -4.86 2.71
C ILE A 112 -15.32 -3.74 2.84
N GLU A 113 -14.13 -4.05 3.37
CA GLU A 113 -13.09 -3.05 3.56
C GLU A 113 -12.55 -2.50 2.23
N LYS A 114 -12.51 -3.32 1.17
CA LYS A 114 -12.19 -2.86 -0.19
C LYS A 114 -13.18 -1.77 -0.64
N GLY A 115 -14.48 -1.99 -0.47
CA GLY A 115 -15.49 -0.99 -0.85
C GLY A 115 -15.30 0.34 -0.12
N TRP A 116 -14.99 0.30 1.18
CA TRP A 116 -14.69 1.52 1.94
C TRP A 116 -13.42 2.22 1.46
N ALA A 117 -12.36 1.47 1.15
CA ALA A 117 -11.13 2.02 0.62
C ALA A 117 -11.34 2.64 -0.78
N GLU A 118 -12.12 2.00 -1.65
CA GLU A 118 -12.50 2.52 -2.98
C GLU A 118 -13.25 3.86 -2.85
N ASP A 119 -14.25 3.93 -1.98
CA ASP A 119 -15.02 5.15 -1.73
C ASP A 119 -14.12 6.30 -1.25
N GLU A 120 -13.18 6.02 -0.34
CA GLU A 120 -12.25 7.03 0.18
C GLU A 120 -11.24 7.49 -0.88
N ILE A 121 -10.70 6.57 -1.69
CA ILE A 121 -9.81 6.91 -2.80
C ILE A 121 -10.51 7.82 -3.80
N ILE A 122 -11.75 7.48 -4.19
CA ILE A 122 -12.55 8.30 -5.10
C ILE A 122 -12.75 9.70 -4.50
N TRP A 123 -13.08 9.78 -3.20
CA TRP A 123 -13.24 11.06 -2.52
C TRP A 123 -11.95 11.88 -2.53
N ILE A 124 -10.79 11.28 -2.20
CA ILE A 124 -9.49 11.96 -2.23
C ILE A 124 -9.17 12.47 -3.64
N GLU A 125 -9.34 11.62 -4.67
CA GLU A 125 -9.07 11.99 -6.06
C GLU A 125 -9.98 13.12 -6.57
N GLN A 126 -11.26 13.12 -6.18
CA GLN A 126 -12.17 14.22 -6.52
C GLN A 126 -11.78 15.52 -5.85
N GLN A 127 -11.33 15.45 -4.59
CA GLN A 127 -10.88 16.64 -3.87
C GLN A 127 -9.56 17.19 -4.44
N HIS A 128 -8.73 16.40 -5.13
CA HIS A 128 -7.43 16.86 -5.66
C HIS A 128 -7.51 18.11 -6.54
N GLU A 129 -8.59 18.28 -7.30
CA GLU A 129 -8.81 19.48 -8.13
C GLU A 129 -9.10 20.73 -7.29
N ASP A 130 -9.61 20.54 -6.08
CA ASP A 130 -9.98 21.60 -5.14
C ASP A 130 -8.89 21.90 -4.10
N LEU A 131 -7.83 21.08 -3.98
CA LEU A 131 -6.74 21.29 -3.01
C LEU A 131 -5.93 22.54 -3.38
N GLN A 132 -6.11 23.59 -2.58
CA GLN A 132 -5.61 24.94 -2.87
C GLN A 132 -4.12 25.10 -2.58
N THR A 133 -3.58 24.27 -1.67
CA THR A 133 -2.17 24.36 -1.26
C THR A 133 -1.40 23.09 -1.62
N ILE A 134 -0.08 23.25 -1.81
CA ILE A 134 0.83 22.11 -2.04
C ILE A 134 0.83 21.15 -0.85
N ALA A 135 0.62 21.65 0.37
CA ALA A 135 0.56 20.82 1.57
C ALA A 135 -0.66 19.90 1.57
N GLU A 136 -1.84 20.46 1.33
CA GLU A 136 -3.07 19.67 1.24
C GLU A 136 -3.00 18.66 0.10
N TRP A 137 -2.51 19.09 -1.07
CA TRP A 137 -2.30 18.21 -2.21
C TRP A 137 -1.33 17.07 -1.90
N PHE A 138 -0.23 17.36 -1.21
CA PHE A 138 0.71 16.33 -0.76
C PHE A 138 0.04 15.33 0.17
N ASP A 139 -0.68 15.78 1.19
CA ASP A 139 -1.31 14.86 2.15
C ASP A 139 -2.28 13.92 1.44
N GLY A 140 -3.08 14.44 0.51
CA GLY A 140 -3.97 13.65 -0.34
C GLY A 140 -3.20 12.62 -1.19
N VAL A 141 -2.27 13.06 -2.03
CA VAL A 141 -1.51 12.17 -2.94
C VAL A 141 -0.64 11.18 -2.19
N PHE A 142 0.01 11.62 -1.12
CA PHE A 142 0.87 10.77 -0.31
C PHE A 142 0.03 9.70 0.40
N SER A 143 -1.16 10.01 0.90
CA SER A 143 -2.06 9.00 1.50
C SER A 143 -2.52 7.92 0.51
N LEU A 144 -2.57 8.22 -0.79
CA LEU A 144 -2.89 7.24 -1.82
C LEU A 144 -1.77 6.23 -2.08
N GLY A 145 -0.57 6.41 -1.53
CA GLY A 145 0.60 5.59 -1.87
C GLY A 145 1.48 6.18 -2.97
N ARG A 146 1.11 7.35 -3.52
CA ARG A 146 1.87 8.02 -4.59
C ARG A 146 2.99 8.88 -4.02
N HIS A 147 3.82 8.29 -3.15
CA HIS A 147 4.83 9.00 -2.36
C HIS A 147 5.85 9.74 -3.21
N ASP A 148 6.38 9.09 -4.24
CA ASP A 148 7.38 9.70 -5.13
C ASP A 148 6.82 10.92 -5.85
N GLU A 149 5.57 10.86 -6.31
CA GLU A 149 4.88 11.97 -6.98
C GLU A 149 4.72 13.15 -6.02
N ALA A 150 4.23 12.85 -4.81
CA ALA A 150 4.01 13.82 -3.76
C ALA A 150 5.32 14.55 -3.39
N VAL A 151 6.39 13.79 -3.14
CA VAL A 151 7.72 14.29 -2.77
C VAL A 151 8.36 15.08 -3.92
N ALA A 152 8.26 14.60 -5.16
CA ALA A 152 8.82 15.28 -6.32
C ALA A 152 8.18 16.66 -6.53
N ARG A 153 6.85 16.79 -6.36
CA ARG A 153 6.17 18.09 -6.46
C ARG A 153 6.64 19.05 -5.36
N TYR A 154 6.80 18.56 -4.12
CA TYR A 154 7.34 19.38 -3.03
C TYR A 154 8.73 19.92 -3.36
N ARG A 155 9.64 19.02 -3.79
CA ARG A 155 11.01 19.39 -4.20
C ARG A 155 11.00 20.46 -5.30
N LYS A 156 10.15 20.31 -6.31
CA LYS A 156 10.03 21.27 -7.42
C LYS A 156 9.43 22.61 -7.01
N SER A 157 8.54 22.62 -6.02
CA SER A 157 7.86 23.85 -5.58
C SER A 157 8.78 24.82 -4.84
N GLY A 158 9.83 24.30 -4.19
CA GLY A 158 10.69 25.06 -3.31
C GLY A 158 10.05 25.48 -1.97
N ILE A 159 8.77 25.16 -1.76
CA ILE A 159 8.06 25.37 -0.51
C ILE A 159 8.49 24.30 0.50
N SER A 160 8.73 24.71 1.74
CA SER A 160 9.05 23.75 2.79
C SER A 160 7.83 22.96 3.26
N PRO A 161 7.98 21.65 3.50
CA PRO A 161 6.93 20.85 4.10
C PRO A 161 6.60 21.29 5.54
N THR A 162 5.41 20.92 6.01
CA THR A 162 5.01 21.10 7.41
C THR A 162 5.81 20.16 8.33
N PRO A 163 5.92 20.44 9.64
CA PRO A 163 6.64 19.56 10.56
C PRO A 163 6.13 18.10 10.57
N LEU A 164 4.83 17.88 10.37
CA LEU A 164 4.27 16.53 10.29
C LEU A 164 4.69 15.83 9.00
N GLN A 165 4.63 16.53 7.85
CA GLN A 165 5.06 15.98 6.57
C GLN A 165 6.56 15.68 6.55
N VAL A 166 7.38 16.49 7.23
CA VAL A 166 8.80 16.20 7.41
C VAL A 166 8.99 14.88 8.16
N GLN A 167 8.32 14.69 9.30
CA GLN A 167 8.39 13.43 10.05
C GLN A 167 7.95 12.23 9.20
N THR A 168 6.85 12.38 8.46
CA THR A 168 6.39 11.38 7.49
C THR A 168 7.46 11.05 6.45
N MET A 169 7.97 12.06 5.76
CA MET A 169 8.99 11.86 4.72
C MET A 169 10.29 11.29 5.28
N MET A 170 10.67 11.60 6.52
CA MET A 170 11.79 10.95 7.20
C MET A 170 11.50 9.47 7.46
N ALA A 171 10.30 9.13 7.94
CA ALA A 171 9.89 7.73 8.17
C ALA A 171 9.90 6.89 6.88
N PHE A 172 9.60 7.52 5.73
CA PHE A 172 9.68 6.90 4.40
C PHE A 172 11.06 7.06 3.73
N GLY A 173 12.05 7.66 4.39
CA GLY A 173 13.43 7.77 3.89
C GLY A 173 13.66 8.82 2.79
N TYR A 174 12.73 9.76 2.60
CA TYR A 174 12.87 10.87 1.64
C TYR A 174 13.64 12.07 2.19
N ILE A 175 13.71 12.23 3.52
CA ILE A 175 14.44 13.30 4.21
C ILE A 175 15.44 12.68 5.20
N CYS A 176 16.66 13.23 5.19
CA CYS A 176 17.82 12.75 5.93
C CYS A 176 18.37 13.89 6.79
N GLU A 177 18.84 13.57 7.98
CA GLU A 177 19.61 14.47 8.82
C GLU A 177 21.09 14.49 8.39
N ASP A 178 21.75 15.63 8.58
CA ASP A 178 23.21 15.79 8.51
C ASP A 178 23.86 15.26 7.22
N ARG A 179 23.22 15.54 6.08
CA ARG A 179 23.70 15.23 4.73
C ARG A 179 24.10 16.50 3.98
N PRO A 180 25.22 17.15 4.34
CA PRO A 180 25.63 18.42 3.73
C PRO A 180 25.92 18.31 2.23
N ASP A 181 26.13 17.09 1.72
CA ASP A 181 26.29 16.76 0.30
C ASP A 181 24.97 16.77 -0.48
N ALA A 182 23.83 16.77 0.21
CA ALA A 182 22.51 16.71 -0.38
C ALA A 182 21.79 18.09 -0.38
N PRO A 183 20.85 18.33 -1.32
CA PRO A 183 20.09 19.57 -1.37
C PRO A 183 19.33 19.81 -0.05
N LYS A 184 19.44 21.03 0.48
CA LYS A 184 18.68 21.46 1.66
C LYS A 184 17.18 21.37 1.41
N LEU A 185 16.45 20.99 2.46
CA LEU A 185 15.00 20.86 2.45
C LEU A 185 14.27 22.20 2.25
N HIS A 186 14.82 23.28 2.81
CA HIS A 186 14.32 24.64 2.66
C HIS A 186 15.23 25.46 1.73
N GLN A 187 14.64 26.08 0.71
CA GLN A 187 15.35 26.95 -0.24
C GLN A 187 14.79 28.37 -0.30
N PHE A 188 13.49 28.56 -0.09
CA PHE A 188 12.82 29.86 -0.25
C PHE A 188 11.98 30.23 0.97
N GLY A 189 12.01 31.51 1.34
CA GLY A 189 11.26 32.08 2.45
C GLY A 189 12.13 32.38 3.68
N PRO A 190 11.51 32.70 4.83
CA PRO A 190 12.22 32.89 6.10
C PRO A 190 12.87 31.58 6.55
N GLU A 191 14.04 31.68 7.17
CA GLU A 191 14.72 30.51 7.72
C GLU A 191 13.83 29.76 8.70
N ARG A 192 13.85 28.44 8.55
CA ARG A 192 13.16 27.46 9.38
C ARG A 192 14.22 26.71 10.19
N PRO A 193 14.48 27.06 11.46
CA PRO A 193 15.53 26.41 12.26
C PRO A 193 15.32 24.90 12.42
N ASP A 194 14.06 24.46 12.43
CA ASP A 194 13.66 23.05 12.48
C ASP A 194 14.08 22.25 11.23
N LEU A 195 14.45 22.93 10.14
CA LEU A 195 14.89 22.31 8.87
C LEU A 195 16.39 22.50 8.62
N ALA A 196 17.14 23.14 9.52
CA ALA A 196 18.51 23.60 9.27
C ALA A 196 19.48 22.46 8.88
N ASN A 197 19.27 21.28 9.46
CA ASN A 197 20.11 20.09 9.26
C ASN A 197 19.40 19.01 8.42
N LEU A 198 18.29 19.37 7.76
CA LEU A 198 17.49 18.42 6.99
C LEU A 198 17.73 18.60 5.49
N HIS A 199 17.89 17.45 4.84
CA HIS A 199 18.24 17.36 3.43
C HIS A 199 17.37 16.33 2.72
N TRP A 200 17.19 16.51 1.41
CA TRP A 200 16.53 15.53 0.58
C TRP A 200 17.41 14.29 0.36
N CYS A 201 16.94 13.09 0.71
CA CYS A 201 17.65 11.82 0.45
C CYS A 201 17.45 11.30 -0.99
N GLY A 202 18.37 10.41 -1.42
CA GLY A 202 18.14 9.40 -2.48
C GLY A 202 17.90 9.94 -3.90
N PRO A 203 17.71 9.08 -4.93
CA PRO A 203 17.70 9.47 -6.34
C PRO A 203 16.40 10.16 -6.78
N ALA A 204 15.99 11.18 -6.03
CA ALA A 204 15.32 12.36 -6.54
C ALA A 204 16.15 13.65 -6.25
N ALA A 205 17.37 13.51 -5.69
CA ALA A 205 18.37 14.58 -5.59
C ALA A 205 19.10 14.82 -6.93
N ALA A 206 19.04 13.84 -7.83
CA ALA A 206 19.38 13.98 -9.24
C ALA A 206 18.07 14.21 -10.02
N MET A 207 17.57 15.45 -10.10
CA MET A 207 16.49 15.74 -11.05
C MET A 207 17.04 15.56 -12.47
N PRO A 208 16.51 14.64 -13.31
CA PRO A 208 16.60 14.85 -14.74
C PRO A 208 15.81 16.12 -15.06
N GLY A 209 16.33 16.96 -15.95
CA GLY A 209 15.61 18.12 -16.46
C GLY A 209 14.22 17.76 -17.04
N PRO A 210 13.42 18.77 -17.42
CA PRO A 210 11.98 18.64 -17.74
C PRO A 210 11.58 17.69 -18.89
N ASP A 211 12.49 16.89 -19.46
CA ASP A 211 12.28 16.09 -20.66
C ASP A 211 11.87 14.63 -20.41
N LYS A 212 11.66 14.23 -19.15
CA LYS A 212 11.17 12.88 -18.80
C LYS A 212 9.99 12.95 -17.84
N ALA A 213 8.88 13.49 -18.31
CA ALA A 213 7.60 13.27 -17.66
C ALA A 213 7.27 11.76 -17.66
N PRO A 214 6.80 11.17 -16.54
CA PRO A 214 6.20 9.84 -16.59
C PRO A 214 4.98 9.89 -17.52
N ARG A 215 4.81 8.83 -18.33
CA ARG A 215 3.60 8.65 -19.12
C ARG A 215 2.40 8.71 -18.19
N LEU A 216 1.62 9.77 -18.31
CA LEU A 216 0.23 9.80 -17.86
C LEU A 216 -0.42 8.50 -18.36
N LEU A 217 -0.90 7.70 -17.41
CA LEU A 217 -1.90 6.68 -17.70
C LEU A 217 -3.06 7.42 -18.35
N THR A 218 -3.17 7.28 -19.67
CA THR A 218 -4.34 7.74 -20.42
C THR A 218 -5.52 6.98 -19.86
N ALA A 219 -6.36 7.68 -19.10
CA ALA A 219 -7.71 7.23 -18.81
C ALA A 219 -8.38 6.91 -20.15
N SER A 220 -8.72 5.63 -20.36
CA SER A 220 -9.62 5.24 -21.42
C SER A 220 -10.95 5.92 -21.16
N ALA A 221 -11.35 6.82 -22.05
CA ALA A 221 -12.66 7.43 -22.05
C ALA A 221 -13.76 6.34 -22.04
N PRO A 222 -14.82 6.45 -21.21
CA PRO A 222 -16.00 5.66 -21.43
C PRO A 222 -16.70 6.14 -22.71
N ALA A 223 -17.06 5.17 -23.55
CA ALA A 223 -17.83 5.38 -24.75
C ALA A 223 -19.15 6.10 -24.43
N THR A 224 -19.42 7.16 -25.19
CA THR A 224 -20.69 7.88 -25.22
C THR A 224 -21.84 6.92 -25.54
N GLY A 225 -22.76 6.75 -24.59
CA GLY A 225 -24.03 6.08 -24.78
C GLY A 225 -25.08 6.68 -23.87
N SER A 226 -25.76 7.72 -24.33
CA SER A 226 -27.00 8.21 -23.71
C SER A 226 -28.09 7.14 -23.77
N PRO A 227 -28.85 6.97 -22.69
CA PRO A 227 -30.28 6.76 -22.78
C PRO A 227 -31.05 7.96 -22.20
N ALA A 228 -32.19 8.23 -22.82
CA ALA A 228 -33.13 9.31 -22.54
C ALA A 228 -33.82 9.17 -21.15
N PRO A 229 -34.56 10.20 -20.68
CA PRO A 229 -34.96 10.34 -19.29
C PRO A 229 -36.17 9.47 -18.95
N GLY A 230 -36.07 8.74 -17.84
CA GLY A 230 -37.18 8.03 -17.22
C GLY A 230 -37.65 8.76 -15.97
N ASP A 231 -38.89 9.26 -16.02
CA ASP A 231 -39.62 9.83 -14.89
C ASP A 231 -39.69 8.84 -13.71
N GLY A 232 -39.26 9.28 -12.54
CA GLY A 232 -39.26 8.46 -11.32
C GLY A 232 -39.39 9.30 -10.07
N LYS A 233 -40.59 9.81 -9.80
CA LYS A 233 -41.00 10.29 -8.47
C LYS A 233 -40.74 9.18 -7.45
N ASN A 234 -39.95 9.46 -6.41
CA ASN A 234 -40.06 8.82 -5.10
C ASN A 234 -39.36 9.68 -4.03
N ALA A 235 -40.08 10.69 -3.55
CA ALA A 235 -39.85 11.29 -2.25
C ALA A 235 -40.76 10.57 -1.25
N ALA A 236 -40.19 9.76 -0.36
CA ALA A 236 -40.90 9.25 0.81
C ALA A 236 -39.92 9.08 2.00
N ALA A 237 -40.07 10.00 2.95
CA ALA A 237 -40.01 9.82 4.40
C ALA A 237 -38.81 9.05 5.00
N ARG A 238 -37.83 9.79 5.54
CA ARG A 238 -37.13 9.38 6.76
C ARG A 238 -38.00 9.76 7.96
N LYS A 239 -38.61 8.77 8.60
CA LYS A 239 -39.21 8.88 9.92
C LYS A 239 -38.13 8.72 10.98
N ASP A 240 -38.34 9.45 12.06
CA ASP A 240 -37.61 9.43 13.32
C ASP A 240 -37.29 8.02 13.82
N GLU A 241 -36.02 7.79 14.16
CA GLU A 241 -35.63 6.72 15.06
C GLU A 241 -34.90 7.34 16.26
N ALA A 242 -35.65 7.45 17.34
CA ALA A 242 -35.19 7.97 18.62
C ALA A 242 -34.23 6.98 19.29
N GLN A 243 -33.07 7.47 19.73
CA GLN A 243 -32.16 6.74 20.61
C GLN A 243 -32.79 6.58 22.01
N PRO A 244 -32.82 5.38 22.61
CA PRO A 244 -33.20 5.24 24.01
C PRO A 244 -32.06 5.71 24.93
N ALA A 245 -32.41 6.63 25.83
CA ALA A 245 -31.55 7.08 26.91
C ALA A 245 -31.26 5.93 27.90
N ILE A 246 -29.98 5.65 28.14
CA ILE A 246 -29.54 4.76 29.21
C ILE A 246 -29.58 5.56 30.51
N ALA A 247 -30.47 5.16 31.41
CA ALA A 247 -30.53 5.67 32.78
C ALA A 247 -29.41 5.05 33.62
N VAL A 248 -28.50 5.88 34.12
CA VAL A 248 -27.54 5.52 35.17
C VAL A 248 -28.25 5.73 36.51
N ALA A 249 -28.50 4.64 37.23
CA ALA A 249 -28.93 4.68 38.63
C ALA A 249 -27.72 4.35 39.52
N GLY A 250 -27.25 5.34 40.28
CA GLY A 250 -26.57 5.11 41.58
C GLY A 250 -27.63 4.98 42.69
N PRO A 251 -27.27 4.70 43.95
CA PRO A 251 -25.98 4.91 44.61
C PRO A 251 -25.02 3.72 44.67
#